data_AF-A0A8J3QVC8-F1
#
_entry.id   AF-A0A8J3QVC8-F1
#
_cell.length_a   1.000
_cell.length_b   1.000
_cell.length_c   1.000
_cell.angle_alpha   90.00
_cell.angle_beta   90.00
_cell.angle_gamma   90.00
#
_symmetry.space_group_name_H-M   'P 1'
#
loop_
_entity.id
_entity.type
_entity.pdbx_description
1 polymer ?
#
loop_
_entity_poly.entity_id
_entity_poly.type
_entity_poly.pdbx_seq_one_letter_code
_entity_poly.pdbx_strand_id
1 'polypeptide(L)' 'MNGITDENETVTQADFRTMLSYAQQHHIARFTFWSADRDRPCTGGNSTGADSCGGVSQQNWEFTSIVAQYAG' A
#
# COMPACT_ATOMS: atom_id res chain seq x y z
N MET A 1 -3.36 -3.80 -4.08
CA MET A 1 -3.74 -2.39 -3.83
C MET A 1 -3.11 -1.94 -2.52
N ASN A 2 -3.00 -0.63 -2.25
CA ASN A 2 -2.70 -0.10 -0.91
C ASN A 2 -3.97 0.42 -0.22
N GLY A 3 -4.02 0.42 1.11
CA GLY A 3 -5.15 0.99 1.84
C GLY A 3 -6.48 0.26 1.63
N ILE A 4 -7.59 1.00 1.54
CA ILE A 4 -8.93 0.43 1.33
C ILE A 4 -9.12 0.06 -0.14
N THR A 5 -9.57 -1.16 -0.42
CA THR A 5 -9.83 -1.68 -1.77
C THR A 5 -11.26 -1.41 -2.23
N ASP A 6 -11.55 -1.65 -3.51
CA ASP A 6 -12.90 -1.53 -4.08
C ASP A 6 -13.90 -2.51 -3.43
N GLU A 7 -13.40 -3.63 -2.89
CA GLU A 7 -14.17 -4.63 -2.14
C GLU A 7 -14.19 -4.35 -0.62
N ASN A 8 -13.79 -3.13 -0.21
CA ASN A 8 -13.82 -2.66 1.16
C ASN A 8 -12.89 -3.45 2.12
N GLU A 9 -11.87 -4.11 1.59
CA GLU A 9 -10.80 -4.72 2.38
C GLU A 9 -9.83 -3.64 2.85
N THR A 10 -9.23 -3.82 4.01
CA THR A 10 -8.22 -2.88 4.53
C THR A 10 -6.83 -3.50 4.42
N VAL A 11 -5.99 -2.95 3.56
CA VAL A 11 -4.58 -3.30 3.44
C VAL A 11 -3.73 -2.25 4.15
N THR A 12 -3.22 -2.59 5.33
CA THR A 12 -2.37 -1.70 6.12
C THR A 12 -0.89 -1.80 5.71
N GLN A 13 -0.05 -0.91 6.24
CA GLN A 13 1.40 -0.98 6.09
C GLN A 13 1.99 -2.24 6.72
N ALA A 14 1.38 -2.75 7.81
CA ALA A 14 1.82 -3.99 8.44
C ALA A 14 1.58 -5.21 7.53
N ASP A 15 0.42 -5.25 6.86
CA ASP A 15 0.12 -6.27 5.85
C ASP A 15 1.10 -6.17 4.68
N PHE A 16 1.38 -4.94 4.23
CA PHE A 16 2.32 -4.70 3.14
C PHE A 16 3.74 -5.16 3.47
N ARG A 17 4.21 -4.99 4.71
CA ARG A 17 5.51 -5.52 5.17
C ARG A 17 5.52 -7.04 5.25
N THR A 18 4.39 -7.66 5.59
CA THR A 18 4.23 -9.12 5.55
C THR A 18 4.37 -9.63 4.12
N MET A 19 3.70 -8.97 3.17
CA MET A 19 3.82 -9.30 1.74
C MET A 19 5.25 -9.07 1.21
N LEU A 20 5.93 -8.00 1.63
CA LEU A 20 7.33 -7.74 1.29
C LEU A 20 8.24 -8.88 1.78
N SER A 21 8.09 -9.33 3.03
CA SER A 21 8.88 -10.44 3.59
C SER A 21 8.69 -11.71 2.77
N TYR A 22 7.44 -12.03 2.41
CA TYR A 22 7.14 -13.16 1.53
C TYR A 22 7.80 -13.00 0.15
N ALA A 23 7.66 -11.83 -0.46
CA ALA A 23 8.27 -11.52 -1.74
C ALA A 23 9.78 -11.75 -1.74
N GLN A 24 10.47 -11.26 -0.70
CA GLN A 24 11.92 -11.41 -0.52
C GLN A 24 12.34 -12.86 -0.28
N GLN A 25 11.58 -13.63 0.51
CA GLN A 25 11.88 -15.04 0.75
C GLN A 25 11.76 -15.91 -0.52
N HIS A 26 10.88 -15.53 -1.43
CA HIS A 26 10.55 -16.32 -2.61
C HIS A 26 11.10 -15.76 -3.92
N HIS A 27 11.87 -14.67 -3.88
CA HIS A 27 12.45 -14.01 -5.05
C HIS A 27 11.44 -13.79 -6.18
N ILE A 28 10.26 -13.24 -5.83
CA ILE A 28 9.22 -12.99 -6.82
C ILE A 28 9.71 -11.95 -7.84
N ALA A 29 9.36 -12.08 -9.12
CA ALA A 29 9.92 -11.18 -10.13
C ALA A 29 9.60 -9.69 -9.90
N ARG A 30 8.51 -9.36 -9.18
CA ARG A 30 8.06 -7.98 -8.98
C ARG A 30 7.15 -7.82 -7.76
N PHE A 31 7.35 -6.73 -7.02
CA PHE A 31 6.48 -6.29 -5.94
C PHE A 31 6.03 -4.84 -6.20
N THR A 32 4.73 -4.61 -6.41
CA THR A 32 4.14 -3.31 -6.80
C THR A 32 2.73 -3.15 -6.25
N PHE A 33 2.18 -1.93 -6.28
CA PHE A 33 0.81 -1.65 -5.84
C PHE A 33 0.09 -0.65 -6.74
N TRP A 34 -1.24 -0.65 -6.63
CA TRP A 34 -2.12 0.39 -7.14
C TRP A 34 -2.58 1.26 -5.95
N SER A 35 -2.30 2.56 -5.92
CA SER A 35 -1.45 3.35 -6.86
C SER A 35 -0.65 4.41 -6.12
N ALA A 36 0.36 4.99 -6.78
CA ALA A 36 1.20 6.04 -6.21
C ALA A 36 0.37 7.25 -5.74
N ASP A 37 -0.68 7.63 -6.47
CA ASP A 37 -1.53 8.77 -6.08
C ASP A 37 -2.36 8.52 -4.82
N ARG A 38 -2.52 7.24 -4.46
CA ARG A 38 -3.22 6.83 -3.24
C ARG A 38 -2.31 6.73 -2.03
N ASP A 39 -1.00 6.89 -2.19
CA ASP A 39 -0.01 6.73 -1.12
C ASP A 39 0.16 8.02 -0.28
N ARG A 40 -0.96 8.50 0.27
CA ARG A 40 -1.05 9.71 1.09
C ARG A 40 -2.30 9.71 1.98
N PRO A 41 -2.28 10.38 3.15
CA PRO A 41 -3.46 10.46 4.00
C PRO A 41 -4.63 11.17 3.29
N CYS A 42 -5.85 10.76 3.62
CA CYS A 42 -7.07 11.36 3.09
C CYS A 42 -7.47 12.62 3.85
N THR A 43 -7.83 13.68 3.13
CA THR A 43 -8.39 14.90 3.73
C THR A 43 -9.86 14.67 4.06
N GLY A 44 -10.27 14.81 5.33
CA GLY A 44 -11.66 14.66 5.75
C GLY A 44 -12.10 13.24 6.19
N GLY A 45 -11.17 12.28 6.30
CA GLY A 45 -11.45 10.95 6.84
C GLY A 45 -11.52 9.85 5.77
N ASN A 46 -12.41 8.87 5.97
CA ASN A 46 -12.48 7.68 5.12
C ASN A 46 -12.81 8.05 3.67
N SER A 47 -12.03 7.52 2.72
CA SER A 47 -12.20 7.74 1.29
C SER A 47 -12.18 6.40 0.56
N THR A 48 -13.03 5.47 0.99
CA THR A 48 -13.29 4.21 0.29
C THR A 48 -13.47 4.49 -1.19
N GLY A 49 -12.65 3.85 -2.04
CA GLY A 49 -12.70 4.01 -3.50
C GLY A 49 -12.16 5.34 -4.05
N ALA A 50 -11.49 6.18 -3.25
CA ALA A 50 -10.86 7.39 -3.79
C ALA A 50 -9.53 7.09 -4.49
N ASP A 51 -9.36 7.67 -5.68
CA ASP A 51 -8.12 7.61 -6.47
C ASP A 51 -7.02 8.53 -5.92
N SER A 52 -7.38 9.50 -5.07
CA SER A 52 -6.46 10.54 -4.59
C SER A 52 -5.83 10.25 -3.23
N CYS A 53 -6.26 9.20 -2.52
CA CYS A 53 -5.71 8.81 -1.21
C CYS A 53 -6.11 7.36 -0.83
N GLY A 54 -5.43 6.78 0.16
CA GLY A 54 -5.53 5.34 0.45
C GLY A 54 -6.62 4.92 1.44
N GLY A 55 -7.31 5.85 2.10
CA GLY A 55 -8.38 5.55 3.07
C GLY A 55 -7.90 5.00 4.42
N VAL A 56 -6.60 4.77 4.58
CA VAL A 56 -5.97 4.31 5.84
C VAL A 56 -5.10 5.41 6.44
N SER A 57 -4.87 5.33 7.76
CA SER A 57 -3.86 6.19 8.41
C SER A 57 -2.49 5.83 7.87
N GLN A 58 -1.82 6.81 7.25
CA GLN A 58 -0.52 6.64 6.61
C GLN A 58 0.21 7.97 6.53
N GLN A 59 1.54 7.93 6.46
CA GLN A 59 2.31 9.09 6.00
C GLN A 59 2.33 9.16 4.47
N ASN A 60 2.72 10.31 3.92
CA ASN A 60 2.96 10.40 2.48
C ASN A 60 4.06 9.40 2.08
N TRP A 61 3.79 8.63 1.01
CA TRP A 61 4.74 7.72 0.37
C TRP A 61 5.17 6.50 1.21
N GLU A 62 4.37 6.11 2.21
CA GLU A 62 4.75 5.03 3.12
C GLU A 62 4.71 3.65 2.44
N PHE A 63 3.73 3.39 1.57
CA PHE A 63 3.70 2.14 0.79
C PHE A 63 4.82 2.09 -0.25
N THR A 64 5.11 3.20 -0.92
CA THR A 64 6.24 3.36 -1.85
C THR A 64 7.56 3.07 -1.13
N SER A 65 7.73 3.58 0.09
CA SER A 65 8.92 3.35 0.91
C SER A 65 9.09 1.89 1.32
N ILE A 66 7.98 1.15 1.51
CA ILE A 66 8.00 -0.30 1.76
C ILE A 66 8.42 -1.04 0.49
N VAL A 67 7.81 -0.72 -0.65
CA VAL A 67 8.14 -1.37 -1.94
C VAL A 67 9.59 -1.14 -2.34
N ALA A 68 10.14 0.05 -2.08
CA ALA A 68 11.53 0.39 -2.37
C ALA A 68 12.57 -0.45 -1.61
N GLN A 69 12.16 -1.17 -0.56
CA GLN A 69 13.03 -2.12 0.16
C GLN A 69 13.12 -3.49 -0.53
N TYR A 70 12.31 -3.76 -1.55
CA TYR A 70 12.35 -5.00 -2.28
C TYR A 70 13.62 -5.10 -3.14
N ALA A 71 14.40 -6.16 -2.96
CA ALA A 71 15.72 -6.33 -3.57
C ALA A 71 15.89 -7.63 -4.38
N GLY A 72 14.80 -8.23 -4.85
CA GLY A 72 14.83 -9.44 -5.70
C GLY A 72 15.18 -10.69 -4.92
#